data_AF-G0N065-F1
#
_entry.id   AF-G0N065-F1
#
_cell.length_a   1.000
_cell.length_b   1.000
_cell.length_c   1.000
_cell.angle_alpha   90.00
_cell.angle_beta   90.00
_cell.angle_gamma   90.00
#
_symmetry.space_group_name_H-M   'P 1'
#
loop_
_entity.id
_entity.type
_entity.pdbx_description
1 polymer ?
#
loop_
_entity_poly.entity_id
_entity_poly.type
_entity_poly.pdbx_seq_one_letter_code
_entity_poly.pdbx_strand_id
1 'polypeptide(L)'
;MQCPEFYFWCRAEFSVEQFLKLNAQLMSFNSVSVTDSGINQFMKDWIHRKGVEGFMEALLWCRMDRDKDTLLEGLDAKEWDEEFEKNACGFVENFERCCGRVVDPFQSLTVSIHSDRITIYATEQRDEYDGKVSTSCWIPR
;
A
#
# COMPACT_ATOMS: atom_id res chain seq x y z
N MET A 1 13.03 13.77 10.52
CA MET A 1 12.28 13.20 11.66
C MET A 1 11.32 12.18 11.07
N GLN A 2 11.38 10.93 11.51
CA GLN A 2 10.47 9.87 11.09
C GLN A 2 9.30 9.84 12.07
N CYS A 3 8.09 9.71 11.54
CA CYS A 3 6.87 9.64 12.33
C CYS A 3 6.42 8.17 12.37
N PRO A 4 6.41 7.49 13.52
CA PRO A 4 5.92 6.10 13.56
C PRO A 4 4.47 6.01 13.08
N GLU A 5 3.63 6.92 13.57
CA GLU A 5 2.19 6.94 13.28
C GLU A 5 1.72 8.37 13.00
N PHE A 6 1.10 8.56 11.83
CA PHE A 6 0.44 9.80 11.46
C PHE A 6 -1.06 9.56 11.31
N TYR A 7 -1.82 9.99 12.31
CA TYR A 7 -3.27 9.87 12.31
C TYR A 7 -3.95 11.23 12.27
N PHE A 8 -4.82 11.45 11.28
CA PHE A 8 -5.60 12.67 11.18
C PHE A 8 -7.07 12.35 10.87
N TRP A 9 -7.90 12.44 11.91
CA TRP A 9 -9.32 12.07 11.86
C TRP A 9 -10.20 12.98 10.99
N CYS A 10 -9.73 14.19 10.70
CA CYS A 10 -10.46 15.18 9.91
C CYS A 10 -10.14 15.08 8.42
N ARG A 11 -10.94 15.75 7.59
CA ARG A 11 -10.60 15.98 6.18
C ARG A 11 -9.31 16.78 6.12
N ALA A 12 -8.31 16.23 5.43
CA ALA A 12 -7.04 16.87 5.17
C ALA A 12 -6.91 17.19 3.69
N GLU A 13 -6.58 18.44 3.42
CA GLU A 13 -6.29 18.95 2.07
C GLU A 13 -4.79 18.89 1.80
N PHE A 14 -4.16 17.75 2.09
CA PHE A 14 -2.74 17.57 1.75
C PHE A 14 -2.59 17.57 0.23
N SER A 15 -1.66 18.38 -0.27
CA SER A 15 -1.24 18.29 -1.66
C SER A 15 -0.56 16.94 -1.92
N VAL A 16 -0.50 16.51 -3.18
CA VAL A 16 0.26 15.31 -3.58
C VAL A 16 1.71 15.41 -3.10
N GLU A 17 2.34 16.58 -3.21
CA GLU A 17 3.70 16.80 -2.72
C GLU A 17 3.83 16.61 -1.20
N GLN A 18 2.87 17.11 -0.42
CA GLN A 18 2.85 16.92 1.04
C GLN A 18 2.66 15.46 1.41
N PHE A 19 1.80 14.74 0.69
CA PHE A 19 1.58 13.31 0.86
C PHE A 19 2.85 12.50 0.55
N LEU A 20 3.51 12.74 -0.58
CA LEU A 20 4.75 12.03 -0.96
C LEU A 20 5.91 12.31 0.01
N LYS A 21 5.95 13.48 0.63
CA LYS A 21 6.95 13.86 1.64
C LYS A 21 6.58 13.43 3.06
N LEU A 22 5.41 12.80 3.25
CA LEU A 22 4.96 12.38 4.56
C LEU A 22 5.83 11.21 5.02
N ASN A 23 6.77 11.48 5.92
CA ASN A 23 7.74 10.51 6.41
C ASN A 23 7.15 9.67 7.57
N ALA A 24 6.06 8.95 7.30
CA ALA A 24 5.37 8.13 8.30
C ALA A 24 5.30 6.64 7.93
N GLN A 25 5.49 5.77 8.92
CA GLN A 25 5.44 4.31 8.72
C GLN A 25 3.99 3.81 8.61
N LEU A 26 3.13 4.32 9.48
CA LEU A 26 1.69 4.15 9.46
C LEU A 26 1.05 5.51 9.26
N MET A 27 0.16 5.64 8.26
CA MET A 27 -0.59 6.88 8.06
C MET A 27 -2.06 6.61 7.78
N SER A 28 -2.94 7.41 8.38
CA SER A 28 -4.38 7.34 8.14
C SER A 28 -5.02 8.72 8.21
N PHE A 29 -5.67 9.13 7.12
CA PHE A 29 -6.38 10.40 7.06
C PHE A 29 -7.45 10.43 5.95
N ASN A 30 -8.39 11.37 6.08
CA ASN A 30 -9.39 11.61 5.04
C ASN A 30 -8.83 12.54 3.96
N SER A 31 -8.44 11.93 2.85
CA SER A 31 -7.80 12.60 1.73
C SER A 31 -8.83 13.22 0.80
N VAL A 32 -8.78 14.54 0.69
CA VAL A 32 -9.64 15.28 -0.25
C VAL A 32 -8.93 15.52 -1.59
N SER A 33 -7.61 15.69 -1.56
CA SER A 33 -6.84 16.21 -2.71
C SER A 33 -5.79 15.24 -3.26
N VAL A 34 -5.58 14.09 -2.63
CA VAL A 34 -4.66 13.08 -3.19
C VAL A 34 -5.36 12.33 -4.33
N THR A 35 -4.84 12.55 -5.54
CA THR A 35 -5.30 11.96 -6.79
C THR A 35 -4.78 10.54 -6.98
N ASP A 36 -5.40 9.80 -7.89
CA ASP A 36 -4.96 8.46 -8.28
C ASP A 36 -3.52 8.46 -8.81
N SER A 37 -3.15 9.48 -9.59
CA SER A 37 -1.78 9.69 -10.05
C SER A 37 -0.80 9.95 -8.90
N GLY A 38 -1.22 10.64 -7.84
CA GLY A 38 -0.41 10.88 -6.65
C GLY A 38 -0.19 9.60 -5.85
N ILE A 39 -1.21 8.75 -5.75
CA ILE A 39 -1.12 7.42 -5.12
C ILE A 39 -0.22 6.50 -5.96
N ASN A 40 -0.38 6.49 -7.28
CA ASN A 40 0.51 5.76 -8.20
C ASN A 40 1.98 6.19 -8.03
N GLN A 41 2.24 7.49 -7.95
CA GLN A 41 3.59 8.01 -7.72
C GLN A 41 4.15 7.54 -6.38
N PHE A 42 3.35 7.54 -5.31
CA PHE A 42 3.76 7.03 -4.00
C PHE A 42 4.18 5.56 -4.07
N MET A 43 3.38 4.72 -4.72
CA MET A 43 3.70 3.29 -4.89
C MET A 43 4.98 3.10 -5.72
N LYS A 44 5.14 3.87 -6.81
CA LYS A 44 6.37 3.84 -7.62
C LYS A 44 7.59 4.28 -6.81
N ASP A 45 7.49 5.36 -6.04
CA ASP A 45 8.62 5.83 -5.22
C ASP A 45 9.03 4.79 -4.16
N TRP A 46 8.04 4.11 -3.57
CA TRP A 46 8.31 3.02 -2.64
C TRP A 46 9.04 1.85 -3.31
N ILE A 47 8.55 1.37 -4.46
CA ILE A 47 9.17 0.27 -5.24
C ILE A 47 10.62 0.60 -5.62
N HIS A 48 10.89 1.85 -6.00
CA HIS A 48 12.23 2.32 -6.33
C HIS A 48 13.09 2.68 -5.10
N ARG A 49 12.67 2.29 -3.89
CA ARG A 49 13.35 2.55 -2.61
C ARG A 49 13.62 4.03 -2.31
N LYS A 50 12.75 4.91 -2.82
CA LYS A 50 12.72 6.36 -2.53
C LYS A 50 11.64 6.72 -1.52
N GLY A 51 10.84 5.73 -1.07
CA GLY A 51 9.78 5.89 -0.09
C GLY A 51 10.27 5.94 1.36
N VAL A 52 9.32 5.84 2.30
CA VAL A 52 9.57 5.90 3.74
C VAL A 52 10.23 4.60 4.23
N GLU A 53 11.35 4.73 4.94
CA GLU A 53 12.00 3.60 5.59
C GLU A 53 11.05 2.97 6.63
N GLY A 54 10.90 1.65 6.58
CA GLY A 54 9.98 0.93 7.48
C GLY A 54 8.50 1.27 7.25
N PHE A 55 8.11 1.74 6.06
CA PHE A 55 6.70 1.89 5.69
C PHE A 55 5.92 0.60 5.92
N MET A 56 4.73 0.72 6.51
CA MET A 56 3.84 -0.38 6.85
C MET A 56 2.47 -0.21 6.20
N GLU A 57 1.84 0.96 6.38
CA GLU A 57 0.47 1.20 5.90
C GLU A 57 0.20 2.66 5.56
N ALA A 58 -0.56 2.87 4.47
CA ALA A 58 -1.24 4.13 4.18
C ALA A 58 -2.74 3.88 3.95
N LEU A 59 -3.57 4.38 4.86
CA LEU A 59 -5.03 4.35 4.81
C LEU A 59 -5.59 5.72 4.42
N LEU A 60 -6.01 5.84 3.17
CA LEU A 60 -6.54 7.08 2.60
C LEU A 60 -8.06 6.99 2.48
N TRP A 61 -8.78 7.57 3.44
CA TRP A 61 -10.24 7.66 3.36
C TRP A 61 -10.64 8.63 2.27
N CYS A 62 -11.53 8.20 1.38
CA CYS A 62 -12.04 9.04 0.32
C CYS A 62 -13.26 8.40 -0.33
N ARG A 63 -14.38 9.11 -0.38
CA ARG A 63 -15.57 8.70 -1.14
C ARG A 63 -15.48 9.26 -2.55
N MET A 64 -14.63 8.66 -3.37
CA MET A 64 -14.50 8.98 -4.79
C MET A 64 -14.39 7.68 -5.57
N ASP A 65 -14.98 7.65 -6.76
CA ASP A 65 -14.75 6.55 -7.70
C ASP A 65 -13.30 6.64 -8.17
N ARG A 66 -12.58 5.53 -8.03
CA ARG A 66 -11.14 5.44 -8.29
C ARG A 66 -10.90 4.83 -9.66
N ASP A 67 -10.05 5.47 -10.44
CA ASP A 67 -9.61 4.93 -11.71
C ASP A 67 -8.47 3.94 -11.48
N LYS A 68 -8.83 2.65 -11.56
CA LYS A 68 -7.87 1.54 -11.37
C LYS A 68 -6.74 1.58 -12.40
N ASP A 69 -7.02 2.00 -13.63
CA ASP A 69 -6.02 2.03 -14.69
C ASP A 69 -4.97 3.09 -14.39
N THR A 70 -5.40 4.29 -13.97
CA THR A 70 -4.50 5.37 -13.53
C THR A 70 -3.73 4.99 -12.25
N LEU A 71 -4.38 4.34 -11.27
CA LEU A 71 -3.74 3.90 -10.03
C LEU A 71 -2.61 2.90 -10.25
N LEU A 72 -2.79 1.98 -11.20
CA LEU A 72 -1.89 0.86 -11.43
C LEU A 72 -0.97 1.07 -12.64
N GLU A 73 -1.09 2.20 -13.34
CA GLU A 73 -0.32 2.48 -14.55
C GLU A 73 1.19 2.34 -14.32
N GLY A 74 1.84 1.50 -15.12
CA GLY A 74 3.28 1.27 -15.08
C GLY A 74 3.77 0.47 -13.86
N LEU A 75 2.85 -0.13 -13.10
CA LEU A 75 3.14 -1.11 -12.06
C LEU A 75 2.92 -2.52 -12.61
N ASP A 76 3.74 -3.50 -12.24
CA ASP A 76 3.47 -4.93 -12.53
C ASP A 76 2.42 -5.45 -11.52
N ALA A 77 1.23 -4.86 -11.60
CA ALA A 77 0.12 -5.16 -10.73
C ALA A 77 -0.62 -6.41 -11.22
N LYS A 78 -0.96 -7.31 -10.28
CA LYS A 78 -1.70 -8.54 -10.55
C LYS A 78 -2.81 -8.70 -9.53
N GLU A 79 -4.02 -8.97 -9.99
CA GLU A 79 -5.09 -9.37 -9.09
C GLU A 79 -4.77 -10.74 -8.46
N TRP A 80 -5.35 -11.03 -7.30
CA TRP A 80 -5.25 -12.36 -6.71
C TRP A 80 -6.03 -13.35 -7.56
N ASP A 81 -5.36 -14.44 -7.92
CA ASP A 81 -6.01 -15.57 -8.55
C ASP A 81 -6.49 -16.58 -7.50
N GLU A 82 -7.38 -17.47 -7.92
CA GLU A 82 -7.97 -18.50 -7.04
C GLU A 82 -6.90 -19.41 -6.39
N GLU A 83 -5.77 -19.62 -7.07
CA GLU A 83 -4.68 -20.44 -6.55
C GLU A 83 -3.99 -19.75 -5.37
N PHE A 84 -3.69 -18.46 -5.49
CA PHE A 84 -3.14 -17.67 -4.39
C PHE A 84 -4.12 -17.57 -3.23
N GLU A 85 -5.40 -17.27 -3.52
CA GLU A 85 -6.43 -17.18 -2.47
C GLU A 85 -6.52 -18.47 -1.66
N LYS A 86 -6.39 -19.63 -2.33
CA LYS A 86 -6.40 -20.94 -1.69
C LYS A 86 -5.13 -21.24 -0.90
N ASN A 87 -3.96 -20.92 -1.45
CA ASN A 87 -2.67 -21.24 -0.83
C ASN A 87 -2.32 -20.29 0.33
N ALA A 88 -2.76 -19.05 0.24
CA ALA A 88 -2.59 -18.01 1.24
C ALA A 88 -3.90 -17.72 1.98
N CYS A 89 -4.78 -18.72 2.14
CA CYS A 89 -6.13 -18.51 2.70
C CYS A 89 -6.11 -17.81 4.05
N GLY A 90 -5.18 -18.12 4.96
CA GLY A 90 -5.09 -17.41 6.24
C GLY A 90 -4.67 -15.93 6.11
N PHE A 91 -3.94 -15.56 5.06
CA PHE A 91 -3.62 -14.16 4.75
C PHE A 91 -4.81 -13.48 4.06
N VAL A 92 -5.42 -14.18 3.10
CA VAL A 92 -6.59 -13.71 2.34
C VAL A 92 -7.80 -13.50 3.25
N GLU A 93 -8.13 -14.43 4.15
CA GLU A 93 -9.20 -14.32 5.16
C GLU A 93 -8.97 -13.12 6.10
N ASN A 94 -7.73 -12.85 6.51
CA ASN A 94 -7.41 -11.66 7.29
C ASN A 94 -7.50 -10.36 6.46
N PHE A 95 -7.47 -10.47 5.13
CA PHE A 95 -7.41 -9.37 4.19
C PHE A 95 -8.66 -9.24 3.30
N GLU A 96 -9.72 -10.05 3.53
CA GLU A 96 -10.69 -10.58 2.54
C GLU A 96 -11.69 -9.57 1.95
N ARG A 97 -11.21 -8.38 1.65
CA ARG A 97 -11.98 -7.23 1.25
C ARG A 97 -11.26 -6.35 0.20
N CYS A 98 -10.11 -6.78 -0.33
CA CYS A 98 -9.18 -5.89 -1.02
C CYS A 98 -8.91 -6.30 -2.48
N CYS A 99 -8.62 -5.32 -3.34
CA CYS A 99 -8.33 -5.51 -4.76
C CYS A 99 -6.86 -5.17 -5.11
N GLY A 100 -6.06 -6.19 -5.46
CA GLY A 100 -4.83 -6.07 -6.27
C GLY A 100 -3.49 -6.17 -5.52
N ARG A 101 -2.54 -6.94 -6.07
CA ARG A 101 -1.10 -6.86 -5.73
C ARG A 101 -0.43 -5.87 -6.65
N VAL A 102 0.57 -5.17 -6.11
CA VAL A 102 1.66 -4.61 -6.90
C VAL A 102 2.92 -5.39 -6.52
N VAL A 103 3.44 -6.20 -7.46
CA VAL A 103 4.56 -7.10 -7.18
C VAL A 103 5.87 -6.42 -7.58
N ASP A 104 6.74 -6.15 -6.61
CA ASP A 104 8.17 -5.96 -6.83
C ASP A 104 8.92 -7.20 -6.28
N PRO A 105 9.94 -7.71 -6.99
CA PRO A 105 10.65 -8.94 -6.62
C PRO A 105 11.50 -8.85 -5.34
N PHE A 106 11.59 -7.70 -4.67
CA PHE A 106 12.38 -7.53 -3.45
C PHE A 106 11.56 -7.09 -2.23
N GLN A 107 10.41 -6.44 -2.42
CA GLN A 107 9.39 -6.15 -1.39
C GLN A 107 8.04 -5.92 -2.09
N SER A 108 6.94 -6.54 -1.67
CA SER A 108 5.63 -6.35 -2.34
C SER A 108 4.74 -5.34 -1.63
N LEU A 109 3.97 -4.58 -2.42
CA LEU A 109 2.85 -3.81 -1.92
C LEU A 109 1.55 -4.56 -2.21
N THR A 110 0.64 -4.57 -1.23
CA THR A 110 -0.75 -4.95 -1.48
C THR A 110 -1.61 -3.71 -1.39
N VAL A 111 -2.46 -3.52 -2.40
CA VAL A 111 -3.39 -2.40 -2.47
C VAL A 111 -4.79 -2.92 -2.24
N SER A 112 -5.57 -2.16 -1.49
CA SER A 112 -7.00 -2.37 -1.30
C SER A 112 -7.74 -1.15 -1.79
N ILE A 113 -8.70 -1.35 -2.69
CA ILE A 113 -9.51 -0.28 -3.24
C ILE A 113 -10.95 -0.53 -2.84
N HIS A 114 -11.48 0.34 -1.99
CA HIS A 114 -12.87 0.37 -1.56
C HIS A 114 -13.57 1.62 -2.09
N SER A 115 -14.90 1.63 -2.03
CA SER A 115 -15.70 2.80 -2.40
C SER A 115 -15.51 3.99 -1.46
N ASP A 116 -15.00 3.77 -0.24
CA ASP A 116 -14.82 4.80 0.78
C ASP A 116 -13.36 5.00 1.23
N ARG A 117 -12.41 4.19 0.73
CA ARG A 117 -10.98 4.29 1.07
C ARG A 117 -10.09 3.55 0.08
N ILE A 118 -8.81 3.92 0.08
CA ILE A 118 -7.72 3.09 -0.43
C ILE A 118 -6.81 2.74 0.74
N THR A 119 -6.35 1.51 0.80
CA THR A 119 -5.29 1.11 1.73
C THR A 119 -4.12 0.51 0.98
N ILE A 120 -2.91 0.93 1.34
CA ILE A 120 -1.65 0.43 0.77
C ILE A 120 -0.87 -0.19 1.92
N TYR A 121 -0.49 -1.44 1.77
CA TYR A 121 0.27 -2.19 2.77
C TYR A 121 1.61 -2.61 2.21
N ALA A 122 2.67 -2.47 3.00
CA ALA A 122 3.90 -3.23 2.80
C ALA A 122 3.67 -4.65 3.35
N THR A 123 3.50 -5.62 2.46
CA THR A 123 3.04 -6.96 2.82
C THR A 123 4.11 -8.03 2.75
N GLU A 124 5.17 -7.83 1.97
CA GLU A 124 6.27 -8.77 1.85
C GLU A 124 7.59 -8.05 2.13
N GLN A 125 8.35 -8.54 3.11
CA GLN A 125 9.74 -8.16 3.30
C GLN A 125 10.60 -9.36 2.96
N ARG A 126 11.70 -9.10 2.25
CA ARG A 126 12.72 -10.10 2.00
C ARG A 126 13.42 -10.42 3.32
N ASP A 127 13.23 -11.63 3.81
CA ASP A 127 13.99 -12.20 4.91
C ASP A 127 15.09 -13.11 4.36
N GLU A 128 16.25 -13.08 5.02
CA GLU A 128 17.35 -14.01 4.74
C GLU A 128 17.66 -14.77 6.02
N TYR A 129 17.33 -16.06 6.04
CA TYR A 129 17.63 -16.95 7.15
C TYR A 129 18.54 -18.07 6.66
N ASP A 130 19.74 -18.19 7.26
CA ASP A 130 20.72 -19.22 6.91
C ASP A 130 21.09 -19.23 5.41
N GLY A 131 21.24 -18.04 4.80
CA GLY A 131 21.56 -17.87 3.38
C GLY A 131 20.44 -18.25 2.41
N LYS A 132 19.25 -18.61 2.92
CA LYS A 132 18.04 -18.80 2.13
C LYS A 132 17.19 -17.56 2.19
N VAL A 133 16.84 -17.06 1.00
CA VAL A 133 15.87 -15.98 0.85
C VAL A 133 14.48 -16.56 1.00
N SER A 134 13.74 -16.05 1.99
CA SER A 134 12.33 -16.33 2.17
C SER A 134 11.53 -15.03 2.10
N THR A 135 10.30 -15.12 1.62
CA THR A 135 9.36 -14.01 1.64
C THR A 135 8.33 -14.30 2.72
N SER A 136 8.29 -13.46 3.74
CA SER A 136 7.27 -13.51 4.79
C SER A 136 6.18 -12.51 4.42
N CYS A 137 4.94 -13.00 4.34
CA CYS A 137 3.77 -12.14 4.12
C CYS A 137 3.14 -11.80 5.48
N TRP A 138 2.87 -10.53 5.76
CA TRP A 138 2.10 -10.14 6.93
C TRP A 138 1.22 -8.93 6.67
N ILE A 139 0.23 -8.77 7.54
CA ILE A 139 -0.57 -7.56 7.65
C ILE A 139 -0.13 -6.88 8.95
N PRO A 140 0.34 -5.63 8.92
CA PRO A 140 0.62 -4.87 10.13
C PRO A 140 -0.61 -4.92 11.07
N ARG A 141 -0.39 -5.22 12.35
CA ARG A 141 -1.45 -5.24 13.37
C ARG A 141 -1.66 -3.88 14.00
#